data_AF-A0A3M1JB72-F1
#
_entry.id   AF-A0A3M1JB72-F1
#
_cell.length_a   1.000
_cell.length_b   1.000
_cell.length_c   1.000
_cell.angle_alpha   90.00
_cell.angle_beta   90.00
_cell.angle_gamma   90.00
#
_symmetry.space_group_name_H-M   'P 1'
#
loop_
_entity.id
_entity.type
_entity.pdbx_description
1 polymer ?
#
loop_
_entity_poly.entity_id
_entity_poly.type
_entity_poly.pdbx_seq_one_letter_code
_entity_poly.pdbx_strand_id
1 'polypeptide(L)'
;MGGASGRLVAQPGATANRHGLITGATGTGKTVTLQILAEGFSRLGTPVFVTDIKGDLSGLAEPGKPHPEIDRRLAAMPPFGFEQRGYPVMFWDIFAEHGQPVRTTISEMGPLVLSNLLQLNDTQTGILYTAFAVADDEGLLLLDLADLRAMLRWLADNAKALRAEYGNISAASVGAIQRRLLVLEEQGAERFFGEPALEIGDLMQRDFSGNGVISILHSVRLSRESPRLYAAFLMWLLSELFEELPEVGDPEVPKLVLFFDEAHLLFKGMPDSLKEKIEQVVRLIRSKGVGVYFVTQSAMDLPDPVLGQLGLKIQHALRAFTP
;
A
#
# COMPACT_ATOMS: atom_id res chain seq x y z
N MET A 1 21.64 -11.18 -5.44
CA MET A 1 21.98 -11.58 -4.05
C MET A 1 23.12 -12.60 -4.08
N GLY A 2 24.11 -12.49 -3.20
CA GLY A 2 25.17 -13.51 -3.09
C GLY A 2 24.66 -14.76 -2.37
N GLY A 3 24.82 -15.94 -2.98
CA GLY A 3 24.45 -17.24 -2.40
C GLY A 3 25.60 -17.86 -1.59
N ALA A 4 25.26 -18.73 -0.63
CA ALA A 4 26.21 -19.39 0.27
C ALA A 4 27.31 -20.22 -0.44
N SER A 5 27.09 -20.61 -1.69
CA SER A 5 28.05 -21.33 -2.54
C SER A 5 28.94 -20.42 -3.39
N GLY A 6 28.93 -19.10 -3.13
CA GLY A 6 29.61 -18.12 -3.99
C GLY A 6 28.92 -17.91 -5.33
N ARG A 7 27.71 -18.47 -5.54
CA ARG A 7 26.91 -18.26 -6.75
C ARG A 7 26.02 -17.04 -6.61
N LEU A 8 25.90 -16.27 -7.68
CA LEU A 8 24.91 -15.19 -7.75
C LEU A 8 23.51 -15.79 -7.85
N VAL A 9 22.62 -15.36 -6.96
CA VAL A 9 21.19 -15.64 -7.02
C VAL A 9 20.49 -14.37 -7.54
N ALA A 10 19.78 -14.50 -8.64
CA ALA A 10 19.05 -13.39 -9.28
C ALA A 10 17.54 -13.69 -9.30
N GLN A 11 16.75 -12.64 -9.15
CA GLN A 11 15.31 -12.68 -9.39
C GLN A 11 15.06 -12.22 -10.84
N PRO A 12 14.58 -13.10 -11.74
CA PRO A 12 14.23 -12.70 -13.11
C PRO A 12 13.06 -11.70 -13.12
N GLY A 13 13.12 -10.71 -14.02
CA GLY A 13 12.03 -9.75 -14.22
C GLY A 13 10.71 -10.43 -14.58
N ALA A 14 10.75 -11.44 -15.45
CA ALA A 14 9.57 -12.16 -15.93
C ALA A 14 8.80 -12.93 -14.85
N THR A 15 9.41 -13.14 -13.67
CA THR A 15 8.73 -13.79 -12.53
C THR A 15 8.51 -12.84 -11.36
N ALA A 16 8.87 -11.55 -11.48
CA ALA A 16 8.77 -10.58 -10.40
C ALA A 16 7.33 -10.09 -10.13
N ASN A 17 6.39 -10.27 -11.07
CA ASN A 17 4.96 -10.05 -10.81
C ASN A 17 4.32 -11.21 -10.01
N ARG A 18 5.05 -12.29 -9.71
CA ARG A 18 4.56 -13.42 -8.89
C ARG A 18 4.67 -13.16 -7.38
N HIS A 19 4.74 -11.90 -7.00
CA HIS A 19 4.80 -11.43 -5.62
C HIS A 19 6.01 -11.96 -4.82
N GLY A 20 6.21 -11.42 -3.62
CA GLY A 20 7.29 -11.89 -2.75
C GLY A 20 7.07 -11.65 -1.27
N LEU A 21 7.84 -12.38 -0.48
CA LEU A 21 7.96 -12.27 0.96
C LEU A 21 9.41 -12.02 1.33
N ILE A 22 9.66 -10.99 2.14
CA ILE A 22 10.94 -10.75 2.81
C ILE A 22 10.67 -10.81 4.32
N THR A 23 11.14 -11.86 4.98
CA THR A 23 10.88 -12.12 6.40
C THR A 23 12.17 -12.24 7.22
N GLY A 24 12.12 -11.96 8.52
CA GLY A 24 13.27 -12.05 9.42
C GLY A 24 13.19 -11.11 10.62
N ALA A 25 13.96 -11.36 11.68
CA ALA A 25 13.95 -10.52 12.87
C ALA A 25 14.46 -9.09 12.60
N THR A 26 14.24 -8.16 13.53
CA THR A 26 14.77 -6.80 13.43
C THR A 26 16.30 -6.80 13.34
N GLY A 27 16.84 -5.96 12.45
CA GLY A 27 18.28 -5.84 12.23
C GLY A 27 18.95 -6.97 11.44
N THR A 28 18.18 -7.89 10.84
CA THR A 28 18.74 -9.05 10.13
C THR A 28 19.05 -8.82 8.65
N GLY A 29 18.70 -7.66 8.09
CA GLY A 29 18.99 -7.30 6.69
C GLY A 29 17.78 -7.22 5.75
N LYS A 30 16.55 -7.25 6.29
CA LYS A 30 15.32 -7.08 5.49
C LYS A 30 15.33 -5.81 4.63
N THR A 31 15.59 -4.65 5.25
CA THR A 31 15.64 -3.34 4.56
C THR A 31 16.69 -3.35 3.45
N VAL A 32 17.88 -3.92 3.69
CA VAL A 32 18.92 -4.05 2.66
C VAL A 32 18.45 -4.90 1.48
N THR A 33 17.68 -5.96 1.74
CA THR A 33 17.12 -6.80 0.67
C THR A 33 16.06 -6.05 -0.14
N LEU A 34 15.17 -5.32 0.54
CA LEU A 34 14.19 -4.44 -0.09
C LEU A 34 14.91 -3.43 -1.00
N GLN A 35 15.91 -2.72 -0.48
CA GLN A 35 16.71 -1.74 -1.23
C GLN A 35 17.32 -2.36 -2.49
N ILE A 36 18.04 -3.47 -2.36
CA ILE A 36 18.69 -4.14 -3.51
C ILE A 36 17.66 -4.58 -4.56
N LEU A 37 16.47 -5.03 -4.16
CA LEU A 37 15.42 -5.39 -5.13
C LEU A 37 14.81 -4.16 -5.78
N ALA A 38 14.48 -3.11 -5.02
CA ALA A 38 13.94 -1.85 -5.53
C ALA A 38 14.90 -1.19 -6.53
N GLU A 39 16.18 -1.11 -6.17
CA GLU A 39 17.26 -0.68 -7.06
C GLU A 39 17.30 -1.51 -8.34
N GLY A 40 17.27 -2.85 -8.21
CA GLY A 40 17.25 -3.78 -9.32
C GLY A 40 16.09 -3.54 -10.28
N PHE A 41 14.87 -3.37 -9.77
CA PHE A 41 13.68 -3.07 -10.57
C PHE A 41 13.77 -1.71 -11.25
N SER A 42 14.22 -0.69 -10.54
CA SER A 42 14.46 0.63 -11.12
C SER A 42 15.43 0.55 -12.32
N ARG A 43 16.54 -0.20 -12.23
CA ARG A 43 17.47 -0.37 -13.37
C ARG A 43 16.85 -1.10 -14.56
N LEU A 44 15.88 -1.98 -14.30
CA LEU A 44 15.14 -2.69 -15.35
C LEU A 44 14.04 -1.81 -15.99
N GLY A 45 13.90 -0.56 -15.55
CA GLY A 45 12.86 0.35 -16.01
C GLY A 45 11.49 0.07 -15.36
N THR A 46 11.42 -0.77 -14.34
CA THR A 46 10.18 -1.03 -13.59
C THR A 46 10.06 -0.01 -12.47
N PRO A 47 9.04 0.87 -12.49
CA PRO A 47 8.72 1.76 -11.38
C PRO A 47 8.47 0.96 -10.10
N VAL A 48 8.83 1.55 -8.97
CA VAL A 48 8.72 0.91 -7.66
C VAL A 48 7.96 1.84 -6.73
N PHE A 49 6.98 1.31 -6.00
CA PHE A 49 6.36 2.01 -4.88
C PHE A 49 6.73 1.30 -3.58
N VAL A 50 7.17 2.04 -2.58
CA VAL A 50 7.56 1.50 -1.27
C VAL A 50 6.89 2.30 -0.16
N THR A 51 6.32 1.61 0.81
CA THR A 51 5.95 2.22 2.10
C THR A 51 7.16 2.24 3.03
N ASP A 52 7.64 3.43 3.39
CA ASP A 52 8.77 3.59 4.31
C ASP A 52 8.29 3.95 5.72
N ILE A 53 8.12 2.92 6.54
CA ILE A 53 7.67 3.06 7.94
C ILE A 53 8.82 3.45 8.87
N LYS A 54 10.07 3.14 8.47
CA LYS A 54 11.26 3.38 9.30
C LYS A 54 11.92 4.73 9.00
N GLY A 55 11.65 5.30 7.83
CA GLY A 55 12.27 6.52 7.34
C GLY A 55 13.71 6.29 6.86
N ASP A 56 14.09 5.05 6.53
CA ASP A 56 15.47 4.66 6.22
C ASP A 56 15.73 4.39 4.73
N LEU A 57 14.77 4.72 3.85
CA LEU A 57 14.89 4.47 2.40
C LEU A 57 15.17 5.72 1.56
N SER A 58 15.09 6.92 2.14
CA SER A 58 15.39 8.17 1.44
C SER A 58 16.81 8.24 0.86
N GLY A 59 17.75 7.48 1.44
CA GLY A 59 19.13 7.37 0.96
C GLY A 59 19.27 6.78 -0.45
N LEU A 60 18.23 6.13 -1.00
CA LEU A 60 18.24 5.60 -2.38
C LEU A 60 18.42 6.69 -3.45
N ALA A 61 18.12 7.95 -3.13
CA ALA A 61 18.26 9.08 -4.05
C ALA A 61 19.74 9.47 -4.28
N GLU A 62 20.62 9.15 -3.33
CA GLU A 62 22.01 9.59 -3.32
C GLU A 62 22.95 8.40 -3.58
N PRO A 63 24.11 8.64 -4.23
CA PRO A 63 25.13 7.61 -4.32
C PRO A 63 25.61 7.21 -2.92
N GLY A 64 25.77 5.91 -2.73
CA GLY A 64 26.46 5.37 -1.56
C GLY A 64 27.87 5.95 -1.40
N LYS A 65 28.42 5.87 -0.19
CA LYS A 65 29.83 6.19 0.08
C LYS A 65 30.64 4.90 0.21
N PRO A 66 31.93 4.89 -0.17
CA PRO A 66 32.80 3.74 0.04
C PRO A 66 32.80 3.31 1.51
N HIS A 67 32.72 2.00 1.76
CA HIS A 67 32.65 1.48 3.12
C HIS A 67 33.48 0.18 3.20
N PRO A 68 34.52 0.12 4.06
CA PRO A 68 35.50 -0.97 4.04
C PRO A 68 34.88 -2.38 4.13
N GLU A 69 33.84 -2.56 4.95
CA GLU A 69 33.16 -3.85 5.11
C GLU A 69 32.28 -4.22 3.90
N ILE A 70 31.69 -3.23 3.23
CA ILE A 70 30.90 -3.46 2.01
C ILE A 70 31.85 -3.80 0.87
N ASP A 71 32.93 -3.02 0.72
CA ASP A 71 33.95 -3.22 -0.31
C ASP A 71 34.62 -4.60 -0.17
N ARG A 72 34.93 -5.01 1.06
CA ARG A 72 35.44 -6.35 1.36
C ARG A 72 34.46 -7.46 0.92
N ARG A 73 33.17 -7.28 1.18
CA ARG A 73 32.13 -8.26 0.79
C ARG A 73 31.95 -8.32 -0.72
N LEU A 74 31.93 -7.18 -1.39
CA LEU A 74 31.86 -7.09 -2.85
C LEU A 74 33.05 -7.78 -3.50
N ALA A 75 34.27 -7.57 -2.98
CA ALA A 75 35.48 -8.22 -3.47
C ALA A 75 35.48 -9.76 -3.29
N ALA A 76 34.70 -10.28 -2.34
CA ALA A 76 34.55 -11.71 -2.11
C ALA A 76 33.46 -12.37 -2.99
N MET A 77 32.69 -11.59 -3.75
CA MET A 77 31.61 -12.08 -4.60
C MET A 77 32.04 -12.07 -6.08
N PRO A 78 31.46 -12.95 -6.93
CA PRO A 78 31.62 -12.82 -8.38
C PRO A 78 31.16 -11.43 -8.84
N PRO A 79 31.83 -10.79 -9.82
CA PRO A 79 31.39 -9.50 -10.33
C PRO A 79 29.94 -9.54 -10.81
N PHE A 80 29.09 -8.70 -10.24
CA PHE A 80 27.67 -8.61 -10.60
C PHE A 80 27.23 -7.18 -10.98
N GLY A 81 28.20 -6.31 -11.28
CA GLY A 81 27.94 -4.95 -11.74
C GLY A 81 27.34 -4.03 -10.68
N PHE A 82 27.72 -4.22 -9.41
CA PHE A 82 27.35 -3.29 -8.35
C PHE A 82 28.09 -1.96 -8.52
N GLU A 83 27.36 -0.87 -8.46
CA GLU A 83 27.87 0.49 -8.52
C GLU A 83 27.16 1.32 -7.45
N GLN A 84 27.91 2.14 -6.72
CA GLN A 84 27.31 3.12 -5.82
C GLN A 84 26.78 4.28 -6.65
N ARG A 85 25.45 4.38 -6.77
CA ARG A 85 24.76 5.41 -7.53
C ARG A 85 23.45 5.81 -6.86
N GLY A 86 23.00 7.02 -7.14
CA GLY A 86 21.63 7.43 -6.83
C GLY A 86 20.64 6.85 -7.83
N TYR A 87 19.39 6.71 -7.41
CA TYR A 87 18.26 6.28 -8.23
C TYR A 87 17.22 7.40 -8.32
N PRO A 88 16.41 7.46 -9.40
CA PRO A 88 15.32 8.43 -9.45
C PRO A 88 14.30 8.10 -8.35
N VAL A 89 14.16 9.00 -7.38
CA VAL A 89 13.27 8.84 -6.23
C VAL A 89 12.23 9.96 -6.21
N MET A 90 10.99 9.61 -5.88
CA MET A 90 9.92 10.56 -5.62
C MET A 90 9.35 10.33 -4.22
N PHE A 91 9.24 11.39 -3.42
CA PHE A 91 8.72 11.30 -2.07
C PHE A 91 7.23 11.64 -2.04
N TRP A 92 6.47 10.80 -1.37
CA TRP A 92 5.03 10.90 -1.20
C TRP A 92 4.69 10.95 0.29
N ASP A 93 3.66 11.71 0.66
CA ASP A 93 3.23 11.88 2.04
C ASP A 93 1.73 12.20 2.12
N ILE A 94 0.99 11.46 2.93
CA ILE A 94 -0.44 11.70 3.18
C ILE A 94 -0.67 13.04 3.91
N PHE A 95 0.24 13.43 4.81
CA PHE A 95 0.12 14.67 5.57
C PHE A 95 0.80 15.86 4.89
N ALA A 96 1.48 15.63 3.75
CA ALA A 96 2.18 16.63 2.95
C ALA A 96 3.26 17.42 3.72
N GLU A 97 3.98 16.77 4.64
CA GLU A 97 5.06 17.35 5.44
C GLU A 97 6.44 17.07 4.83
N HIS A 98 6.62 15.87 4.25
CA HIS A 98 7.91 15.36 3.78
C HIS A 98 7.92 14.90 2.31
N GLY A 99 6.85 15.16 1.55
CA GLY A 99 6.73 14.74 0.16
C GLY A 99 5.53 15.34 -0.55
N GLN A 100 5.32 14.90 -1.80
CA GLN A 100 4.12 15.24 -2.56
C GLN A 100 2.88 14.70 -1.85
N PRO A 101 1.79 15.49 -1.78
CA PRO A 101 0.56 15.06 -1.15
C PRO A 101 -0.01 13.85 -1.88
N VAL A 102 -0.32 12.79 -1.12
CA VAL A 102 -1.14 11.68 -1.63
C VAL A 102 -2.57 11.92 -1.20
N ARG A 103 -3.49 11.88 -2.17
CA ARG A 103 -4.93 12.05 -1.93
C ARG A 103 -5.76 11.04 -2.69
N THR A 104 -6.99 10.89 -2.26
CA THR A 104 -8.07 10.14 -2.91
C THR A 104 -9.40 10.71 -2.46
N THR A 105 -10.50 10.40 -3.15
CA THR A 105 -11.83 10.88 -2.75
C THR A 105 -12.56 9.89 -1.85
N ILE A 106 -13.62 10.35 -1.17
CA ILE A 106 -14.52 9.46 -0.44
C ILE A 106 -15.19 8.46 -1.39
N SER A 107 -15.59 8.91 -2.58
CA SER A 107 -16.16 8.06 -3.63
C SER A 107 -15.20 6.94 -4.05
N GLU A 108 -13.94 7.24 -4.35
CA GLU A 108 -12.91 6.24 -4.73
C GLU A 108 -12.61 5.23 -3.61
N MET A 109 -12.59 5.68 -2.35
CA MET A 109 -12.35 4.80 -1.20
C MET A 109 -13.48 3.77 -1.02
N GLY A 110 -14.72 4.19 -1.30
CA GLY A 110 -15.89 3.36 -1.23
C GLY A 110 -16.35 3.00 0.19
N PRO A 111 -17.58 2.47 0.34
CA PRO A 111 -18.20 2.24 1.65
C PRO A 111 -17.52 1.09 2.43
N LEU A 112 -16.92 0.11 1.75
CA LEU A 112 -16.28 -1.04 2.40
C LEU A 112 -15.02 -0.61 3.17
N VAL A 113 -14.10 0.09 2.50
CA VAL A 113 -12.83 0.48 3.10
C VAL A 113 -13.06 1.54 4.19
N LEU A 114 -13.98 2.49 3.94
CA LEU A 114 -14.39 3.48 4.94
C LEU A 114 -15.05 2.85 6.17
N SER A 115 -15.89 1.83 6.01
CA SER A 115 -16.50 1.12 7.14
C SER A 115 -15.45 0.50 8.05
N ASN A 116 -14.40 -0.09 7.48
CA ASN A 116 -13.28 -0.63 8.22
C ASN A 116 -12.43 0.47 8.88
N LEU A 117 -12.12 1.55 8.15
CA LEU A 117 -11.39 2.70 8.65
C LEU A 117 -12.06 3.30 9.90
N LEU A 118 -13.38 3.47 9.84
CA LEU A 118 -14.20 4.06 10.91
C LEU A 118 -14.60 3.05 11.99
N GLN A 119 -14.32 1.76 11.80
CA GLN A 119 -14.77 0.65 12.65
C GLN A 119 -16.27 0.63 12.89
N LEU A 120 -17.00 0.64 11.80
CA LEU A 120 -18.45 0.57 11.83
C LEU A 120 -18.92 -0.85 12.15
N ASN A 121 -19.99 -0.95 12.93
CA ASN A 121 -20.73 -2.21 13.06
C ASN A 121 -21.68 -2.41 11.87
N ASP A 122 -22.28 -3.59 11.74
CA ASP A 122 -23.14 -3.95 10.59
C ASP A 122 -24.24 -2.91 10.29
N THR A 123 -24.89 -2.38 11.33
CA THR A 123 -25.93 -1.36 11.17
C THR A 123 -25.37 -0.04 10.65
N GLN A 124 -24.21 0.39 11.16
CA GLN A 124 -23.54 1.62 10.72
C GLN A 124 -22.97 1.47 9.32
N THR A 125 -22.39 0.31 9.02
CA THR A 125 -21.93 -0.08 7.68
C THR A 125 -23.10 -0.01 6.70
N GLY A 126 -24.25 -0.62 7.02
CA GLY A 126 -25.44 -0.54 6.16
C GLY A 126 -25.88 0.89 5.84
N ILE A 127 -25.85 1.79 6.83
CA ILE A 127 -26.15 3.21 6.61
C ILE A 127 -25.10 3.90 5.74
N LEU A 128 -23.81 3.56 5.90
CA LEU A 128 -22.77 4.10 5.03
C LEU A 128 -22.98 3.63 3.58
N TYR A 129 -23.32 2.36 3.37
CA TYR A 129 -23.69 1.85 2.04
C TYR A 129 -24.91 2.58 1.46
N THR A 130 -25.94 2.85 2.27
CA THR A 130 -27.08 3.68 1.84
C THR A 130 -26.62 5.08 1.42
N ALA A 131 -25.68 5.69 2.14
CA ALA A 131 -25.16 7.01 1.78
C ALA A 131 -24.52 7.03 0.40
N PHE A 132 -23.73 6.00 0.08
CA PHE A 132 -23.12 5.84 -1.23
C PHE A 132 -24.16 5.55 -2.32
N ALA A 133 -25.08 4.62 -2.08
CA ALA A 133 -26.12 4.28 -3.06
C ALA A 133 -26.97 5.50 -3.44
N VAL A 134 -27.40 6.29 -2.46
CA VAL A 134 -28.18 7.51 -2.75
C VAL A 134 -27.32 8.57 -3.45
N ALA A 135 -26.04 8.70 -3.08
CA ALA A 135 -25.14 9.63 -3.78
C ALA A 135 -24.97 9.22 -5.26
N ASP A 136 -24.81 7.93 -5.54
CA ASP A 136 -24.72 7.39 -6.90
C ASP A 136 -26.01 7.62 -7.70
N ASP A 137 -27.18 7.36 -7.10
CA ASP A 137 -28.49 7.55 -7.75
C ASP A 137 -28.76 9.03 -8.10
N GLU A 138 -28.25 9.96 -7.29
CA GLU A 138 -28.35 11.40 -7.50
C GLU A 138 -27.18 11.99 -8.32
N GLY A 139 -26.21 11.15 -8.74
CA GLY A 139 -25.03 11.60 -9.49
C GLY A 139 -24.09 12.51 -8.71
N LEU A 140 -24.03 12.35 -7.38
CA LEU A 140 -23.20 13.13 -6.47
C LEU A 140 -21.89 12.40 -6.17
N LEU A 141 -20.77 13.03 -6.52
CA LEU A 141 -19.45 12.58 -6.07
C LEU A 141 -19.17 13.12 -4.66
N LEU A 142 -18.76 12.23 -3.76
CA LEU A 142 -18.32 12.59 -2.42
C LEU A 142 -16.80 12.76 -2.46
N LEU A 143 -16.32 14.00 -2.40
CA LEU A 143 -14.89 14.27 -2.59
C LEU A 143 -14.15 14.15 -1.26
N ASP A 144 -14.69 14.76 -0.20
CA ASP A 144 -14.02 14.89 1.08
C ASP A 144 -14.89 14.48 2.29
N LEU A 145 -14.33 14.61 3.49
CA LEU A 145 -15.03 14.29 4.73
C LEU A 145 -16.24 15.20 4.99
N ALA A 146 -16.23 16.45 4.49
CA ALA A 146 -17.33 17.38 4.65
C ALA A 146 -18.53 16.96 3.80
N ASP A 147 -18.29 16.50 2.57
CA ASP A 147 -19.32 15.93 1.69
C ASP A 147 -19.97 14.70 2.31
N LEU A 148 -19.17 13.75 2.81
CA LEU A 148 -19.71 12.56 3.47
C LEU A 148 -20.54 12.92 4.70
N ARG A 149 -20.10 13.90 5.50
CA ARG A 149 -20.86 14.37 6.65
C ARG A 149 -22.16 15.04 6.23
N ALA A 150 -22.14 15.85 5.18
CA ALA A 150 -23.33 16.49 4.63
C ALA A 150 -24.33 15.43 4.13
N MET A 151 -23.86 14.43 3.39
CA MET A 151 -24.67 13.32 2.90
C MET A 151 -25.34 12.55 4.03
N LEU A 152 -24.57 12.21 5.07
CA LEU A 152 -25.09 11.53 6.26
C LEU A 152 -26.15 12.36 7.02
N ARG A 153 -25.99 13.70 7.10
CA ARG A 153 -27.03 14.57 7.69
C ARG A 153 -28.29 14.54 6.85
N TRP A 154 -28.14 14.72 5.55
CA TRP A 154 -29.26 14.74 4.62
C TRP A 154 -30.06 13.44 4.66
N LEU A 155 -29.39 12.28 4.73
CA LEU A 155 -30.05 10.98 4.91
C LEU A 155 -30.87 10.92 6.20
N ALA A 156 -30.35 11.45 7.30
CA ALA A 156 -31.07 11.46 8.59
C ALA A 156 -32.31 12.36 8.53
N ASP A 157 -32.18 13.54 7.91
CA ASP A 157 -33.28 14.49 7.75
C ASP A 157 -34.38 13.96 6.82
N ASN A 158 -34.01 13.16 5.82
CA ASN A 158 -34.93 12.59 4.82
C ASN A 158 -35.29 11.11 5.07
N ALA A 159 -34.91 10.54 6.23
CA ALA A 159 -35.04 9.12 6.53
C ALA A 159 -36.45 8.54 6.31
N LYS A 160 -37.50 9.32 6.54
CA LYS A 160 -38.90 8.88 6.33
C LYS A 160 -39.22 8.62 4.86
N ALA A 161 -38.74 9.49 3.97
CA ALA A 161 -38.98 9.37 2.53
C ALA A 161 -38.17 8.22 1.93
N LEU A 162 -36.92 8.08 2.36
CA LEU A 162 -35.99 7.06 1.86
C LEU A 162 -36.28 5.64 2.37
N ARG A 163 -37.09 5.51 3.43
CA ARG A 163 -37.30 4.23 4.12
C ARG A 163 -37.84 3.11 3.24
N ALA A 164 -38.69 3.44 2.27
CA ALA A 164 -39.31 2.45 1.40
C ALA A 164 -38.30 1.79 0.45
N GLU A 165 -37.27 2.54 0.04
CA GLU A 165 -36.32 2.14 -0.98
C GLU A 165 -35.01 1.63 -0.37
N TYR A 166 -34.46 2.35 0.61
CA TYR A 166 -33.15 2.06 1.19
C TYR A 166 -33.22 1.44 2.60
N GLY A 167 -34.42 1.27 3.14
CA GLY A 167 -34.62 0.71 4.47
C GLY A 167 -34.43 1.72 5.61
N ASN A 168 -34.29 1.22 6.83
CA ASN A 168 -34.35 2.07 8.02
C ASN A 168 -33.03 2.81 8.30
N ILE A 169 -33.06 4.14 8.26
CA ILE A 169 -31.92 5.02 8.57
C ILE A 169 -32.07 5.55 10.00
N SER A 170 -31.26 5.02 10.93
CA SER A 170 -31.29 5.42 12.35
C SER A 170 -30.44 6.67 12.60
N ALA A 171 -31.06 7.73 13.13
CA ALA A 171 -30.36 8.96 13.53
C ALA A 171 -29.24 8.70 14.57
N ALA A 172 -29.43 7.72 15.46
CA ALA A 172 -28.41 7.35 16.45
C ALA A 172 -27.15 6.76 15.79
N SER A 173 -27.34 5.93 14.77
CA SER A 173 -26.23 5.32 14.01
C SER A 173 -25.54 6.35 13.13
N VAL A 174 -26.29 7.24 12.45
CA VAL A 174 -25.73 8.39 11.71
C VAL A 174 -24.85 9.25 12.64
N GLY A 175 -25.36 9.60 13.83
CA GLY A 175 -24.59 10.38 14.80
C GLY A 175 -23.33 9.65 15.30
N ALA A 176 -23.34 8.32 15.37
CA ALA A 176 -22.17 7.53 15.70
C ALA A 176 -21.10 7.58 14.59
N ILE A 177 -21.51 7.47 13.32
CA ILE A 177 -20.61 7.60 12.17
C ILE A 177 -19.99 9.00 12.15
N GLN A 178 -20.79 10.06 12.34
CA GLN A 178 -20.25 11.43 12.36
C GLN A 178 -19.21 11.66 13.45
N ARG A 179 -19.37 11.09 14.65
CA ARG A 179 -18.34 11.17 15.69
C ARG A 179 -17.04 10.46 15.30
N ARG A 180 -17.11 9.36 14.55
CA ARG A 180 -15.92 8.68 14.02
C ARG A 180 -15.22 9.53 12.96
N LEU A 181 -15.98 10.20 12.11
CA LEU A 181 -15.43 11.13 11.10
C LEU A 181 -14.70 12.30 11.77
N LEU A 182 -15.23 12.89 12.85
CA LEU A 182 -14.55 13.95 13.60
C LEU A 182 -13.18 13.51 14.15
N VAL A 183 -13.10 12.29 14.70
CA VAL A 183 -11.83 11.74 15.19
C VAL A 183 -10.83 11.56 14.05
N LEU A 184 -11.30 11.21 12.85
CA LEU A 184 -10.46 11.05 11.67
C LEU A 184 -9.97 12.41 11.13
N GLU A 185 -10.83 13.44 11.17
CA GLU A 185 -10.46 14.85 10.89
C GLU A 185 -9.35 15.32 11.86
N GLU A 186 -9.50 15.08 13.17
CA GLU A 186 -8.48 15.42 14.18
C GLU A 186 -7.14 14.71 13.95
N GLN A 187 -7.16 13.53 13.33
CA GLN A 187 -5.96 12.80 12.93
C GLN A 187 -5.31 13.33 11.63
N GLY A 188 -5.89 14.36 11.01
CA GLY A 188 -5.34 15.00 9.81
C GLY A 188 -5.77 14.37 8.50
N ALA A 189 -6.78 13.50 8.49
CA ALA A 189 -7.24 12.82 7.28
C ALA A 189 -7.86 13.76 6.23
N GLU A 190 -8.20 15.00 6.58
CA GLU A 190 -8.59 16.04 5.61
C GLU A 190 -7.49 16.34 4.59
N ARG A 191 -6.22 16.03 4.90
CA ARG A 191 -5.12 16.15 3.94
C ARG A 191 -5.12 15.05 2.88
N PHE A 192 -5.75 13.92 3.21
CA PHE A 192 -5.84 12.72 2.39
C PHE A 192 -7.10 12.71 1.52
N PHE A 193 -8.26 13.07 2.09
CA PHE A 193 -9.53 13.04 1.35
C PHE A 193 -9.77 14.34 0.59
N GLY A 194 -9.76 14.27 -0.74
CA GLY A 194 -10.03 15.40 -1.63
C GLY A 194 -9.23 15.33 -2.93
N GLU A 195 -9.30 16.40 -3.71
CA GLU A 195 -8.65 16.50 -5.03
C GLU A 195 -7.36 17.35 -5.01
N PRO A 196 -6.44 17.19 -5.98
CA PRO A 196 -6.43 16.13 -6.99
C PRO A 196 -6.11 14.78 -6.35
N ALA A 197 -6.86 13.74 -6.72
CA ALA A 197 -6.58 12.36 -6.31
C ALA A 197 -5.30 11.86 -7.00
N LEU A 198 -4.63 10.89 -6.39
CA LEU A 198 -3.45 10.26 -6.97
C LEU A 198 -3.85 9.46 -8.21
N GLU A 199 -3.29 9.84 -9.37
CA GLU A 199 -3.41 9.04 -10.57
C GLU A 199 -2.38 7.89 -10.55
N ILE A 200 -2.80 6.67 -10.88
CA ILE A 200 -1.87 5.51 -10.91
C ILE A 200 -0.69 5.75 -11.87
N GLY A 201 -0.91 6.51 -12.94
CA GLY A 201 0.13 6.94 -13.87
C GLY A 201 1.30 7.65 -13.19
N ASP A 202 1.07 8.41 -12.13
CA ASP A 202 2.12 9.13 -11.40
C ASP A 202 3.06 8.18 -10.65
N LEU A 203 2.60 6.98 -10.29
CA LEU A 203 3.43 5.95 -9.68
C LEU A 203 4.21 5.12 -10.71
N MET A 204 3.91 5.26 -12.00
CA MET A 204 4.44 4.42 -13.08
C MET A 204 5.49 5.13 -13.96
N GLN A 205 6.10 6.18 -13.42
CA GLN A 205 7.03 7.04 -14.14
C GLN A 205 8.42 6.40 -14.34
N ARG A 206 9.12 6.86 -15.38
CA ARG A 206 10.53 6.57 -15.65
C ARG A 206 11.30 7.87 -15.81
N ASP A 207 12.57 7.87 -15.45
CA ASP A 207 13.47 9.00 -15.72
C ASP A 207 13.91 9.04 -17.21
N PHE A 208 14.62 10.10 -17.59
CA PHE A 208 15.16 10.26 -18.94
C PHE A 208 16.23 9.21 -19.33
N SER A 209 16.77 8.47 -18.34
CA SER A 209 17.71 7.38 -18.56
C SER A 209 17.00 6.03 -18.76
N GLY A 210 15.67 5.99 -18.63
CA GLY A 210 14.87 4.78 -18.72
C GLY A 210 14.78 3.98 -17.42
N ASN A 211 15.34 4.47 -16.30
CA ASN A 211 15.17 3.83 -15.00
C ASN A 211 13.75 4.08 -14.47
N GLY A 212 13.15 3.08 -13.83
CA GLY A 212 11.87 3.23 -13.14
C GLY A 212 12.02 4.11 -11.91
N VAL A 213 11.11 5.07 -11.72
CA VAL A 213 11.09 5.93 -10.53
C VAL A 213 10.74 5.10 -9.30
N ILE A 214 11.47 5.32 -8.20
CA ILE A 214 11.20 4.73 -6.88
C ILE A 214 10.37 5.74 -6.08
N SER A 215 9.07 5.54 -6.06
CA SER A 215 8.10 6.27 -5.25
C SER A 215 8.14 5.77 -3.80
N ILE A 216 8.58 6.63 -2.87
CA ILE A 216 8.68 6.33 -1.45
C ILE A 216 7.59 7.08 -0.69
N LEU A 217 6.63 6.33 -0.12
CA LEU A 217 5.64 6.87 0.79
C LEU A 217 6.24 6.98 2.20
N HIS A 218 6.53 8.20 2.64
CA HIS A 218 6.97 8.48 4.00
C HIS A 218 5.86 8.15 5.01
N SER A 219 5.96 6.99 5.66
CA SER A 219 4.88 6.41 6.47
C SER A 219 5.20 6.39 7.97
N VAL A 220 6.27 7.04 8.42
CA VAL A 220 6.73 7.00 9.82
C VAL A 220 5.65 7.50 10.79
N ARG A 221 5.11 8.70 10.53
CA ARG A 221 4.02 9.27 11.34
C ARG A 221 2.71 8.55 11.10
N LEU A 222 2.36 8.33 9.83
CA LEU A 222 1.12 7.71 9.38
C LEU A 222 0.89 6.34 10.02
N SER A 223 1.88 5.46 10.00
CA SER A 223 1.79 4.12 10.58
C SER A 223 1.64 4.12 12.11
N ARG A 224 2.20 5.14 12.79
CA ARG A 224 2.13 5.27 14.26
C ARG A 224 0.84 5.92 14.74
N GLU A 225 0.46 7.04 14.12
CA GLU A 225 -0.63 7.90 14.58
C GLU A 225 -1.97 7.55 13.92
N SER A 226 -1.94 7.01 12.71
CA SER A 226 -3.15 6.67 11.94
C SER A 226 -3.01 5.33 11.20
N PRO A 227 -2.71 4.21 11.90
CA PRO A 227 -2.47 2.90 11.27
C PRO A 227 -3.65 2.39 10.42
N ARG A 228 -4.88 2.81 10.72
CA ARG A 228 -6.05 2.45 9.90
C ARG A 228 -6.11 3.25 8.61
N LEU A 229 -5.70 4.52 8.64
CA LEU A 229 -5.58 5.33 7.43
C LEU A 229 -4.50 4.77 6.52
N TYR A 230 -3.37 4.33 7.09
CA TYR A 230 -2.34 3.59 6.37
C TYR A 230 -2.92 2.35 5.66
N ALA A 231 -3.59 1.47 6.41
CA ALA A 231 -4.19 0.26 5.83
C ALA A 231 -5.24 0.60 4.76
N ALA A 232 -6.11 1.58 5.02
CA ALA A 232 -7.13 2.05 4.07
C ALA A 232 -6.50 2.56 2.77
N PHE A 233 -5.44 3.37 2.85
CA PHE A 233 -4.71 3.83 1.67
C PHE A 233 -4.13 2.67 0.85
N LEU A 234 -3.47 1.70 1.49
CA LEU A 234 -2.92 0.55 0.75
C LEU A 234 -4.01 -0.33 0.13
N MET A 235 -5.14 -0.47 0.83
CA MET A 235 -6.30 -1.17 0.30
C MET A 235 -6.88 -0.50 -0.94
N TRP A 236 -7.04 0.82 -0.86
CA TRP A 236 -7.48 1.62 -1.98
C TRP A 236 -6.50 1.50 -3.15
N LEU A 237 -5.20 1.73 -2.92
CA LEU A 237 -4.16 1.66 -3.96
C LEU A 237 -4.16 0.31 -4.70
N LEU A 238 -4.27 -0.80 -3.96
CA LEU A 238 -4.34 -2.14 -4.56
C LEU A 238 -5.60 -2.33 -5.42
N SER A 239 -6.73 -1.80 -4.96
CA SER A 239 -8.01 -1.88 -5.68
C SER A 239 -7.97 -1.03 -6.94
N GLU A 240 -7.49 0.21 -6.84
CA GLU A 240 -7.34 1.15 -7.97
C GLU A 240 -6.42 0.57 -9.06
N LEU A 241 -5.27 0.01 -8.67
CA LEU A 241 -4.37 -0.69 -9.58
C LEU A 241 -5.05 -1.85 -10.33
N PHE A 242 -5.96 -2.57 -9.67
CA PHE A 242 -6.68 -3.67 -10.29
C PHE A 242 -7.76 -3.18 -11.27
N GLU A 243 -8.44 -2.08 -10.94
CA GLU A 243 -9.52 -1.50 -11.75
C GLU A 243 -8.97 -0.75 -12.97
N GLU A 244 -7.97 0.11 -12.81
CA GLU A 244 -7.47 0.96 -13.90
C GLU A 244 -6.55 0.24 -14.88
N LEU A 245 -5.70 -0.67 -14.39
CA LEU A 245 -4.68 -1.26 -15.26
C LEU A 245 -5.30 -2.30 -16.22
N PRO A 246 -4.84 -2.37 -17.48
CA PRO A 246 -5.24 -3.43 -18.39
C PRO A 246 -4.52 -4.75 -18.05
N GLU A 247 -5.13 -5.88 -18.40
CA GLU A 247 -4.44 -7.18 -18.36
C GLU A 247 -3.35 -7.23 -19.42
N VAL A 248 -2.18 -7.77 -19.07
CA VAL A 248 -0.98 -7.80 -19.93
C VAL A 248 -0.29 -9.16 -20.04
N GLY A 249 -0.85 -10.20 -19.45
CA GLY A 249 -0.29 -11.55 -19.51
C GLY A 249 1.06 -11.64 -18.76
N ASP A 250 2.08 -12.20 -19.42
CA ASP A 250 3.41 -12.45 -18.86
C ASP A 250 4.47 -11.52 -19.47
N PRO A 251 4.63 -10.28 -18.95
CA PRO A 251 5.63 -9.34 -19.45
C PRO A 251 7.06 -9.75 -19.04
N GLU A 252 8.07 -9.30 -19.79
CA GLU A 252 9.50 -9.56 -19.46
C GLU A 252 9.94 -8.90 -18.14
N VAL A 253 9.30 -7.79 -17.77
CA VAL A 253 9.47 -7.08 -16.50
C VAL A 253 8.11 -6.58 -16.03
N PRO A 254 7.88 -6.43 -14.71
CA PRO A 254 6.62 -5.89 -14.21
C PRO A 254 6.41 -4.44 -14.66
N LYS A 255 5.15 -4.05 -14.77
CA LYS A 255 4.72 -2.67 -14.98
C LYS A 255 4.92 -1.80 -13.75
N LEU A 256 4.79 -2.37 -12.56
CA LEU A 256 4.97 -1.72 -11.27
C LEU A 256 5.33 -2.79 -10.24
N VAL A 257 6.14 -2.44 -9.25
CA VAL A 257 6.40 -3.28 -8.07
C VAL A 257 6.08 -2.50 -6.81
N LEU A 258 5.28 -3.10 -5.92
CA LEU A 258 4.94 -2.55 -4.61
C LEU A 258 5.74 -3.28 -3.52
N PHE A 259 6.33 -2.54 -2.60
CA PHE A 259 6.87 -3.07 -1.34
C PHE A 259 6.10 -2.49 -0.16
N PHE A 260 5.57 -3.37 0.67
CA PHE A 260 4.94 -2.99 1.93
C PHE A 260 5.87 -3.34 3.08
N ASP A 261 6.59 -2.34 3.60
CA ASP A 261 7.34 -2.52 4.86
C ASP A 261 6.36 -2.68 6.02
N GLU A 262 6.80 -3.44 7.03
CA GLU A 262 5.98 -3.89 8.17
C GLU A 262 4.56 -4.31 7.75
N ALA A 263 4.47 -5.19 6.73
CA ALA A 263 3.24 -5.63 6.10
C ALA A 263 2.16 -6.14 7.07
N HIS A 264 2.55 -6.60 8.27
CA HIS A 264 1.62 -6.99 9.33
C HIS A 264 0.63 -5.87 9.72
N LEU A 265 1.00 -4.59 9.54
CA LEU A 265 0.11 -3.46 9.81
C LEU A 265 -1.07 -3.40 8.85
N LEU A 266 -0.91 -3.90 7.62
CA LEU A 266 -2.02 -4.01 6.67
C LEU A 266 -3.10 -4.94 7.21
N PHE A 267 -2.71 -6.05 7.86
CA PHE A 267 -3.64 -7.11 8.23
C PHE A 267 -4.22 -7.03 9.64
N LYS A 268 -3.63 -6.20 10.50
CA LYS A 268 -3.97 -6.15 11.93
C LYS A 268 -5.38 -5.61 12.16
N GLY A 269 -6.25 -6.45 12.71
CA GLY A 269 -7.61 -6.07 13.12
C GLY A 269 -8.59 -5.87 11.97
N MET A 270 -8.26 -6.37 10.77
CA MET A 270 -9.19 -6.36 9.64
C MET A 270 -10.24 -7.48 9.75
N PRO A 271 -11.50 -7.22 9.36
CA PRO A 271 -12.52 -8.24 9.13
C PRO A 271 -12.11 -9.24 8.05
N ASP A 272 -12.64 -10.46 8.12
CA ASP A 272 -12.31 -11.51 7.16
C ASP A 272 -12.73 -11.18 5.73
N SER A 273 -13.86 -10.50 5.54
CA SER A 273 -14.32 -10.01 4.23
C SER A 273 -13.30 -9.08 3.54
N LEU A 274 -12.57 -8.26 4.32
CA LEU A 274 -11.54 -7.39 3.77
C LEU A 274 -10.25 -8.16 3.46
N LYS A 275 -9.89 -9.16 4.28
CA LYS A 275 -8.76 -10.06 4.00
C LYS A 275 -9.00 -10.86 2.71
N GLU A 276 -10.20 -11.37 2.51
CA GLU A 276 -10.61 -12.07 1.28
C GLU A 276 -10.50 -11.15 0.06
N LYS A 277 -10.92 -9.88 0.18
CA LYS A 277 -10.75 -8.88 -0.88
C LYS A 277 -9.28 -8.63 -1.19
N ILE A 278 -8.40 -8.51 -0.19
CA ILE A 278 -6.95 -8.38 -0.41
C ILE A 278 -6.40 -9.60 -1.14
N GLU A 279 -6.74 -10.79 -0.67
CA GLU A 279 -6.29 -12.03 -1.31
C GLU A 279 -6.70 -12.05 -2.78
N GLN A 280 -7.96 -11.72 -3.06
CA GLN A 280 -8.46 -11.64 -4.42
C GLN A 280 -7.69 -10.61 -5.24
N VAL A 281 -7.49 -9.41 -4.72
CA VAL A 281 -6.77 -8.33 -5.43
C VAL A 281 -5.32 -8.73 -5.67
N VAL A 282 -4.59 -9.22 -4.66
CA VAL A 282 -3.21 -9.73 -4.77
C VAL A 282 -3.11 -10.85 -5.79
N ARG A 283 -4.09 -11.75 -5.86
CA ARG A 283 -4.12 -12.80 -6.88
C ARG A 283 -4.31 -12.26 -8.30
N LEU A 284 -5.18 -11.27 -8.47
CA LEU A 284 -5.59 -10.78 -9.78
C LEU A 284 -4.64 -9.72 -10.35
N ILE A 285 -4.07 -8.86 -9.50
CA ILE A 285 -3.12 -7.80 -9.88
C ILE A 285 -1.87 -8.34 -10.60
N ARG A 286 -1.54 -9.63 -10.41
CA ARG A 286 -0.52 -10.32 -11.21
C ARG A 286 -0.77 -10.23 -12.71
N SER A 287 -2.00 -10.45 -13.18
CA SER A 287 -2.34 -10.42 -14.62
C SER A 287 -2.23 -9.01 -15.22
N LYS A 288 -2.29 -7.99 -14.36
CA LYS A 288 -2.03 -6.58 -14.69
C LYS A 288 -0.54 -6.25 -14.77
N GLY A 289 0.33 -7.23 -14.51
CA GLY A 289 1.78 -7.08 -14.58
C GLY A 289 2.38 -6.39 -13.35
N VAL A 290 1.71 -6.43 -12.20
CA VAL A 290 2.18 -5.77 -10.98
C VAL A 290 2.64 -6.79 -9.94
N GLY A 291 3.82 -6.55 -9.37
CA GLY A 291 4.39 -7.36 -8.28
C GLY A 291 4.11 -6.75 -6.91
N VAL A 292 3.83 -7.57 -5.91
CA VAL A 292 3.57 -7.12 -4.53
C VAL A 292 4.50 -7.86 -3.59
N TYR A 293 5.28 -7.14 -2.80
CA TYR A 293 6.30 -7.68 -1.92
C TYR A 293 6.03 -7.28 -0.48
N PHE A 294 5.71 -8.27 0.35
CA PHE A 294 5.45 -8.06 1.76
C PHE A 294 6.76 -8.20 2.54
N VAL A 295 7.09 -7.18 3.34
CA VAL A 295 8.26 -7.18 4.22
C VAL A 295 7.77 -7.19 5.66
N THR A 296 8.08 -8.25 6.40
CA THR A 296 7.57 -8.43 7.77
C THR A 296 8.55 -9.19 8.65
N GLN A 297 8.28 -9.30 9.94
CA GLN A 297 9.16 -10.00 10.87
C GLN A 297 8.97 -11.52 10.80
N SER A 298 7.72 -11.96 10.70
CA SER A 298 7.33 -13.36 10.59
C SER A 298 6.39 -13.59 9.41
N ALA A 299 6.57 -14.70 8.70
CA ALA A 299 5.61 -15.12 7.68
C ALA A 299 4.19 -15.28 8.27
N MET A 300 4.09 -15.67 9.54
CA MET A 300 2.81 -15.85 10.26
C MET A 300 2.05 -14.55 10.47
N ASP A 301 2.66 -13.39 10.19
CA ASP A 301 1.99 -12.10 10.27
C ASP A 301 1.05 -11.86 9.07
N LEU A 302 1.12 -12.70 8.04
CA LEU A 302 0.30 -12.63 6.84
C LEU A 302 -0.72 -13.77 6.82
N PRO A 303 -1.94 -13.55 6.28
CA PRO A 303 -2.91 -14.63 6.09
C PRO A 303 -2.37 -15.75 5.18
N ASP A 304 -2.66 -17.00 5.52
CA ASP A 304 -2.26 -18.19 4.74
C ASP A 304 -2.61 -18.10 3.24
N PRO A 305 -3.81 -17.61 2.85
CA PRO A 305 -4.15 -17.49 1.43
C PRO A 305 -3.26 -16.49 0.69
N VAL A 306 -2.87 -15.39 1.34
CA VAL A 306 -1.92 -14.40 0.79
C VAL A 306 -0.54 -15.01 0.67
N LEU A 307 -0.05 -15.72 1.70
CA LEU A 307 1.24 -16.44 1.67
C LEU A 307 1.32 -17.47 0.54
N GLY A 308 0.19 -18.08 0.20
CA GLY A 308 0.05 -19.02 -0.92
C GLY A 308 0.29 -18.38 -2.28
N GLN A 309 0.09 -17.07 -2.42
CA GLN A 309 0.30 -16.32 -3.67
C GLN A 309 1.76 -15.86 -3.86
N LEU A 310 2.61 -15.93 -2.83
CA LEU A 310 3.96 -15.34 -2.86
C LEU A 310 4.98 -16.30 -3.46
N GLY A 311 5.41 -16.01 -4.70
CA GLY A 311 6.35 -16.82 -5.46
C GLY A 311 7.80 -16.71 -4.97
N LEU A 312 8.28 -15.49 -4.67
CA LEU A 312 9.61 -15.29 -4.10
C LEU A 312 9.54 -15.29 -2.58
N LYS A 313 10.40 -16.07 -1.90
CA LYS A 313 10.52 -16.06 -0.44
C LYS A 313 11.97 -15.87 -0.04
N ILE A 314 12.26 -14.77 0.66
CA ILE A 314 13.57 -14.45 1.21
C ILE A 314 13.46 -14.42 2.73
N GLN A 315 14.10 -15.38 3.38
CA GLN A 315 14.10 -15.51 4.82
C GLN A 315 15.47 -15.15 5.39
N HIS A 316 15.52 -14.04 6.11
CA HIS A 316 16.63 -13.66 6.96
C HIS A 316 16.56 -14.41 8.30
N ALA A 317 17.58 -14.22 9.13
CA ALA A 317 17.65 -14.87 10.44
C ALA A 317 16.37 -14.63 11.26
N LEU A 318 15.81 -15.71 11.79
CA LEU A 318 14.71 -15.67 12.75
C LEU A 318 15.32 -15.77 14.15
N ARG A 319 14.92 -14.90 15.06
CA ARG A 319 15.25 -15.08 16.48
C ARG A 319 14.21 -16.06 17.03
N ALA A 320 14.62 -17.31 17.24
CA ALA A 320 13.76 -18.28 17.92
C ALA A 320 13.53 -17.80 19.36
N PHE A 321 12.29 -17.47 19.70
CA PHE A 321 11.84 -17.63 21.08
C PHE A 321 11.41 -19.08 21.19
N THR A 322 12.29 -19.93 21.72
CA THR A 322 11.86 -21.22 22.26
C THR A 322 11.26 -20.90 23.64
N PRO A 323 9.95 -21.11 23.85
CA PRO A 323 9.36 -20.94 25.18
C PRO A 323 9.93 -21.96 26.17
#